data_AF-A0A8H5A7E0-F1
#
_entry.id   AF-A0A8H5A7E0-F1
#
_cell.length_a   1.000
_cell.length_b   1.000
_cell.length_c   1.000
_cell.angle_alpha   90.00
_cell.angle_beta   90.00
_cell.angle_gamma   90.00
#
_symmetry.space_group_name_H-M   'P 1'
#
loop_
_entity.id
_entity.type
_entity.pdbx_description
1 polymer ?
#
loop_
_entity_poly.entity_id
_entity_poly.type
_entity_poly.pdbx_seq_one_letter_code
_entity_poly.pdbx_strand_id
1 'polypeptide(L)'
;MAGGKSILTACFGLRRLQRKASRDAIEENERGDAFRRGYHDSQFESRGNLGLAQWQRVMLWSPAERLFLRPLIKLTNLVYTASPKPKLTQPRTHSLTHIVPGDIKKGANLFKTRCAQCHTVEKDGGNKIGPALHGLWGRKTGSVEGYAYTDANKQKGIEWNDDTLFEYLENPKKYIPGTKMAFGGLKKAKDRNDLIAYLKDSTK
;
A
#
# COMPACT_ATOMS: atom_id res chain seq x y z
N MET A 1 -33.27 -19.21 61.81
CA MET A 1 -32.55 -18.10 61.14
C MET A 1 -31.15 -18.56 60.71
N ALA A 2 -30.96 -19.02 59.47
CA ALA A 2 -29.64 -19.23 58.86
C ALA A 2 -29.83 -19.56 57.37
N GLY A 3 -29.53 -18.65 56.46
CA GLY A 3 -29.69 -18.91 55.02
C GLY A 3 -29.27 -17.78 54.07
N GLY A 4 -29.04 -16.56 54.57
CA GLY A 4 -28.74 -15.40 53.71
C GLY A 4 -27.26 -15.11 53.44
N LYS A 5 -26.31 -15.82 54.06
CA LYS A 5 -24.87 -15.44 54.01
C LYS A 5 -24.08 -16.04 52.84
N SER A 6 -24.62 -17.01 52.10
CA SER A 6 -23.84 -17.72 51.07
C SER A 6 -23.84 -17.05 49.69
N ILE A 7 -24.95 -16.42 49.30
CA ILE A 7 -25.11 -15.85 47.95
C ILE A 7 -24.35 -14.53 47.76
N LEU A 8 -24.24 -13.69 48.79
CA LEU A 8 -23.50 -12.43 48.69
C LEU A 8 -21.98 -12.65 48.50
N THR A 9 -21.42 -13.71 49.06
CA THR A 9 -19.99 -14.04 48.95
C THR A 9 -19.60 -14.44 47.52
N ALA A 10 -20.47 -15.14 46.80
CA ALA A 10 -20.24 -15.54 45.40
C ALA A 10 -20.24 -14.33 44.44
N CYS A 11 -21.14 -13.37 44.63
CA CYS A 11 -21.23 -12.17 43.80
C CYS A 11 -20.06 -11.19 43.98
N PHE A 12 -19.48 -11.10 45.19
CA PHE A 12 -18.27 -10.31 45.43
C PHE A 12 -17.03 -10.96 44.80
N GLY A 13 -16.95 -12.30 44.78
CA GLY A 13 -15.88 -13.06 44.14
C GLY A 13 -15.80 -12.83 42.62
N LEU A 14 -16.93 -12.91 41.92
CA LEU A 14 -16.97 -12.69 40.46
C LEU A 14 -16.59 -11.26 40.07
N ARG A 15 -17.05 -10.24 40.80
CA ARG A 15 -16.66 -8.84 40.54
C ARG A 15 -15.19 -8.56 40.85
N ARG A 16 -14.55 -9.32 41.74
CA ARG A 16 -13.12 -9.20 42.03
C ARG A 16 -12.27 -9.84 40.93
N LEU A 17 -12.72 -10.97 40.39
CA LEU A 17 -12.07 -11.65 39.26
C LEU A 17 -12.18 -10.85 37.96
N GLN A 18 -13.36 -10.30 37.64
CA GLN A 18 -13.53 -9.43 36.47
C GLN A 18 -12.68 -8.15 36.56
N ARG A 19 -12.54 -7.56 37.76
CA ARG A 19 -11.68 -6.39 37.99
C ARG A 19 -10.18 -6.70 37.92
N LYS A 20 -9.77 -7.95 38.20
CA LYS A 20 -8.38 -8.38 38.02
C LYS A 20 -8.08 -8.59 36.52
N ALA A 21 -8.96 -9.29 35.80
CA ALA A 21 -8.81 -9.50 34.35
C ALA A 21 -8.76 -8.18 33.56
N SER A 22 -9.54 -7.17 33.96
CA SER A 22 -9.51 -5.85 33.32
C SER A 22 -8.25 -5.03 33.66
N ARG A 23 -7.63 -5.27 34.82
CA ARG A 23 -6.39 -4.59 35.23
C ARG A 23 -5.19 -5.21 34.51
N ASP A 24 -5.16 -6.53 34.41
CA ASP A 24 -4.12 -7.28 33.71
C ASP A 24 -4.11 -6.94 32.19
N ALA A 25 -5.28 -6.69 31.58
CA ALA A 25 -5.40 -6.25 30.18
C ALA A 25 -4.94 -4.80 29.90
N ILE A 26 -4.98 -3.92 30.92
CA ILE A 26 -4.48 -2.54 30.77
C ILE A 26 -2.94 -2.52 30.85
N GLU A 27 -2.36 -3.34 31.73
CA GLU A 27 -0.90 -3.41 31.91
C GLU A 27 -0.17 -4.00 30.70
N GLU A 28 -0.79 -4.93 29.96
CA GLU A 28 -0.24 -5.43 28.68
C GLU A 28 -0.24 -4.37 27.58
N ASN A 29 -1.22 -3.46 27.56
CA ASN A 29 -1.28 -2.39 26.58
C ASN A 29 -0.22 -1.29 26.85
N GLU A 30 0.08 -1.02 28.13
CA GLU A 30 1.12 -0.06 28.51
C GLU A 30 2.55 -0.58 28.24
N ARG A 31 2.81 -1.89 28.35
CA ARG A 31 4.09 -2.49 27.89
C ARG A 31 4.28 -2.42 26.37
N GLY A 32 3.19 -2.51 25.59
CA GLY A 32 3.24 -2.35 24.14
C GLY A 32 3.59 -0.93 23.69
N ASP A 33 3.10 0.09 24.40
CA ASP A 33 3.33 1.50 24.08
C ASP A 33 4.71 2.03 24.56
N ALA A 34 5.37 1.34 25.49
CA ALA A 34 6.77 1.60 25.84
C ALA A 34 7.74 1.19 24.71
N PHE A 35 7.46 0.10 23.98
CA PHE A 35 8.28 -0.33 22.85
C PHE A 35 8.12 0.60 21.63
N ARG A 36 6.94 1.19 21.44
CA ARG A 36 6.67 2.11 20.31
C ARG A 36 7.33 3.49 20.49
N ARG A 37 7.56 3.94 21.73
CA ARG A 37 8.23 5.23 22.01
C ARG A 37 9.75 5.19 21.88
N GLY A 38 10.40 4.02 21.98
CA GLY A 38 11.85 3.89 21.84
C GLY A 38 12.39 3.83 20.40
N TYR A 39 11.53 3.64 19.39
CA TYR A 39 11.97 3.48 17.99
C TYR A 39 11.88 4.77 17.16
N HIS A 40 11.42 5.87 17.74
CA HIS A 40 11.17 7.13 17.03
C HIS A 40 12.27 8.19 17.22
N ASP A 41 13.33 7.87 17.98
CA ASP A 41 14.39 8.82 18.38
C ASP A 41 15.77 8.54 17.73
N SER A 42 15.88 7.64 16.75
CA SER A 42 17.17 7.25 16.16
C SER A 42 17.31 7.46 14.64
N GLN A 43 16.49 8.32 14.02
CA GLN A 43 16.58 8.60 12.57
C GLN A 43 16.58 10.09 12.21
N PHE A 44 16.77 10.99 13.17
CA PHE A 44 16.99 12.42 12.91
C PHE A 44 18.45 12.80 13.17
N GLU A 45 19.38 12.30 12.37
CA GLU A 45 20.66 12.99 12.11
C GLU A 45 21.53 12.21 11.12
N SER A 46 21.32 12.48 9.82
CA SER A 46 22.39 12.74 8.84
C SER A 46 21.85 12.69 7.42
N ARG A 47 22.34 13.63 6.61
CA ARG A 47 22.01 13.89 5.19
C ARG A 47 20.80 14.81 5.05
N GLY A 48 20.98 16.13 4.97
CA GLY A 48 21.96 16.79 4.12
C GLY A 48 21.20 17.54 3.04
N ASN A 49 20.71 18.71 3.46
CA ASN A 49 20.02 19.71 2.67
C ASN A 49 20.99 20.35 1.67
N LEU A 50 21.03 19.89 0.41
CA LEU A 50 21.63 20.63 -0.70
C LEU A 50 20.92 20.21 -2.01
N GLY A 51 19.81 20.87 -2.35
CA GLY A 51 19.12 20.58 -3.62
C GLY A 51 18.03 21.55 -4.07
N LEU A 52 17.70 22.60 -3.31
CA LEU A 52 16.56 23.48 -3.62
C LEU A 52 16.84 24.99 -3.44
N ALA A 53 18.08 25.41 -3.26
CA ALA A 53 18.43 26.83 -3.05
C ALA A 53 19.36 27.41 -4.14
N GLN A 54 19.19 27.01 -5.40
CA GLN A 54 19.96 27.59 -6.51
C GLN A 54 19.13 27.97 -7.75
N TRP A 55 17.80 28.10 -7.59
CA TRP A 55 16.89 28.52 -8.66
C TRP A 55 16.11 29.81 -8.38
N GLN A 56 16.61 30.67 -7.49
CA GLN A 56 16.01 31.99 -7.20
C GLN A 56 16.96 33.18 -7.41
N ARG A 57 18.06 33.02 -8.14
CA ARG A 57 19.02 34.12 -8.41
C ARG A 57 19.27 34.42 -9.89
N VAL A 58 18.40 33.95 -10.79
CA VAL A 58 18.51 34.20 -12.25
C VAL A 58 17.49 35.21 -12.78
N MET A 59 16.62 35.78 -11.92
CA MET A 59 15.60 36.78 -12.31
C MET A 59 15.94 38.22 -11.89
N LEU A 60 17.22 38.56 -11.76
CA LEU A 60 17.68 39.94 -11.47
C LEU A 60 18.93 40.31 -12.29
N TRP A 61 18.91 40.00 -13.59
CA TRP A 61 19.93 40.51 -14.52
C TRP A 61 19.36 41.66 -15.35
N SER A 62 20.10 42.77 -15.35
CA SER A 62 19.74 44.03 -16.01
C SER A 62 19.83 43.88 -17.54
N PRO A 63 19.04 44.64 -18.34
CA PRO A 63 19.03 44.51 -19.81
C PRO A 63 20.36 44.80 -20.52
N ALA A 64 21.35 45.40 -19.85
CA ALA A 64 22.56 45.95 -20.47
C ALA A 64 23.68 44.93 -20.74
N GLU A 65 23.63 43.71 -20.21
CA GLU A 65 24.74 42.72 -20.36
C GLU A 65 24.49 41.70 -21.48
N ARG A 66 23.41 41.86 -22.25
CA ARG A 66 22.96 40.90 -23.28
C ARG A 66 23.53 41.16 -24.68
N LEU A 67 24.70 41.80 -24.81
CA LEU A 67 25.23 42.25 -26.12
C LEU A 67 26.69 41.89 -26.44
N PHE A 68 27.40 41.12 -25.63
CA PHE A 68 28.72 40.62 -26.00
C PHE A 68 28.75 39.09 -25.94
N LEU A 69 29.22 38.47 -27.03
CA LEU A 69 29.46 37.03 -27.26
C LEU A 69 28.49 36.30 -28.19
N ARG A 70 28.39 36.79 -29.43
CA ARG A 70 28.44 35.94 -30.63
C ARG A 70 29.64 36.44 -31.43
N PRO A 71 30.67 35.61 -31.73
CA PRO A 71 30.57 34.76 -32.92
C PRO A 71 31.43 33.46 -32.91
N LEU A 72 31.23 32.63 -33.95
CA LEU A 72 32.16 31.63 -34.51
C LEU A 72 32.41 30.32 -33.75
N ILE A 73 31.56 29.31 -33.98
CA ILE A 73 32.02 27.91 -34.10
C ILE A 73 31.32 27.30 -35.33
N LYS A 74 31.97 27.47 -36.50
CA LYS A 74 31.87 26.52 -37.62
C LYS A 74 33.08 25.60 -37.51
N LEU A 75 32.90 24.33 -37.92
CA LEU A 75 33.92 23.30 -38.18
C LEU A 75 34.32 22.40 -36.99
N THR A 76 33.52 21.35 -36.75
CA THR A 76 34.04 20.02 -36.35
C THR A 76 33.08 18.92 -36.82
N ASN A 77 33.31 18.41 -38.03
CA ASN A 77 32.89 17.07 -38.45
C ASN A 77 34.02 16.11 -38.06
N LEU A 78 33.94 15.49 -36.88
CA LEU A 78 34.69 14.32 -36.38
C LEU A 78 34.37 14.32 -34.87
N VAL A 79 33.76 13.35 -34.21
CA VAL A 79 33.80 11.91 -34.33
C VAL A 79 32.46 11.42 -33.78
N TYR A 80 31.65 10.76 -34.60
CA TYR A 80 30.53 9.97 -34.11
C TYR A 80 31.13 8.73 -33.45
N THR A 81 31.59 8.87 -32.20
CA THR A 81 31.92 7.70 -31.38
C THR A 81 30.59 7.03 -31.07
N ALA A 82 30.41 5.83 -31.60
CA ALA A 82 29.27 4.98 -31.31
C ALA A 82 29.08 4.92 -29.79
N SER A 83 27.99 5.49 -29.30
CA SER A 83 27.57 5.28 -27.92
C SER A 83 27.47 3.77 -27.70
N PRO A 84 28.00 3.21 -26.58
CA PRO A 84 27.69 1.85 -26.23
C PRO A 84 26.17 1.76 -26.12
N LYS A 85 25.55 0.94 -26.97
CA LYS A 85 24.12 0.63 -26.88
C LYS A 85 23.85 0.34 -25.41
N PRO A 86 22.84 0.99 -24.76
CA PRO A 86 22.44 0.54 -23.44
C PRO A 86 22.17 -0.95 -23.57
N LYS A 87 22.95 -1.77 -22.86
CA LYS A 87 22.69 -3.21 -22.82
C LYS A 87 21.22 -3.32 -22.48
N LEU A 88 20.43 -3.93 -23.37
CA LEU A 88 19.08 -4.37 -23.06
C LEU A 88 19.21 -5.15 -21.77
N THR A 89 18.93 -4.48 -20.65
CA THR A 89 18.83 -5.10 -19.35
C THR A 89 17.72 -6.09 -19.55
N GLN A 90 18.09 -7.37 -19.59
CA GLN A 90 17.17 -8.48 -19.75
C GLN A 90 15.96 -8.23 -18.83
N PRO A 91 14.74 -8.58 -19.25
CA PRO A 91 13.58 -8.49 -18.38
C PRO A 91 14.00 -9.15 -17.07
N ARG A 92 14.07 -8.36 -16.00
CA ARG A 92 14.38 -8.89 -14.68
C ARG A 92 13.26 -9.87 -14.39
N THR A 93 13.52 -11.15 -14.62
CA THR A 93 12.87 -12.24 -13.91
C THR A 93 13.29 -12.05 -12.46
N HIS A 94 12.69 -11.08 -11.78
CA HIS A 94 12.62 -11.10 -10.34
C HIS A 94 11.99 -12.46 -10.04
N SER A 95 12.79 -13.34 -9.43
CA SER A 95 12.36 -14.67 -9.05
C SER A 95 10.99 -14.57 -8.37
N LEU A 96 9.95 -15.07 -9.04
CA LEU A 96 8.54 -14.97 -8.66
C LEU A 96 8.22 -15.94 -7.50
N THR A 97 8.99 -15.88 -6.42
CA THR A 97 8.86 -16.81 -5.28
C THR A 97 7.64 -16.54 -4.39
N HIS A 98 6.79 -15.58 -4.74
CA HIS A 98 5.68 -15.16 -3.89
C HIS A 98 4.34 -15.84 -4.20
N ILE A 99 4.17 -16.37 -5.41
CA ILE A 99 2.86 -16.85 -5.87
C ILE A 99 2.85 -18.37 -5.88
N VAL A 100 2.51 -18.91 -4.72
CA VAL A 100 2.15 -20.32 -4.61
C VAL A 100 0.66 -20.49 -4.94
N PRO A 101 0.25 -21.62 -5.53
CA PRO A 101 -1.16 -21.93 -5.72
C PRO A 101 -1.91 -21.83 -4.39
N GLY A 102 -2.88 -20.92 -4.32
CA GLY A 102 -3.70 -20.69 -3.13
C GLY A 102 -4.90 -21.63 -3.05
N ASP A 103 -5.49 -21.74 -1.85
CA ASP A 103 -6.74 -22.47 -1.62
C ASP A 103 -7.95 -21.56 -1.91
N ILE A 104 -8.67 -21.85 -3.00
CA ILE A 104 -9.84 -21.10 -3.46
C ILE A 104 -10.94 -21.04 -2.38
N LYS A 105 -11.17 -22.12 -1.61
CA LYS A 105 -12.21 -22.15 -0.58
C LYS A 105 -11.86 -21.22 0.58
N LYS A 106 -10.59 -21.19 0.99
CA LYS A 106 -10.10 -20.24 1.99
C LYS A 106 -10.14 -18.81 1.46
N GLY A 107 -9.76 -18.61 0.19
CA GLY A 107 -9.86 -17.33 -0.51
C GLY A 107 -11.28 -16.78 -0.54
N ALA A 108 -12.28 -17.62 -0.81
CA ALA A 108 -13.69 -17.24 -0.79
C ALA A 108 -14.14 -16.76 0.61
N ASN A 109 -13.72 -17.45 1.67
CA ASN A 109 -14.02 -17.04 3.05
C ASN A 109 -13.33 -15.71 3.42
N LEU A 110 -12.09 -15.52 2.99
CA LEU A 110 -11.37 -14.26 3.15
C LEU A 110 -12.07 -13.13 2.41
N PHE A 111 -12.50 -13.36 1.17
CA PHE A 111 -13.23 -12.37 0.39
C PHE A 111 -14.54 -11.98 1.07
N LYS A 112 -15.33 -12.96 1.55
CA LYS A 112 -16.59 -12.71 2.28
C LYS A 112 -16.39 -11.83 3.52
N THR A 113 -15.33 -12.08 4.28
CA THR A 113 -15.08 -11.38 5.55
C THR A 113 -14.36 -10.04 5.40
N ARG A 114 -13.58 -9.84 4.33
CA ARG A 114 -12.69 -8.68 4.18
C ARG A 114 -13.01 -7.78 2.98
N CYS A 115 -13.71 -8.28 1.96
CA CYS A 115 -13.82 -7.62 0.66
C CYS A 115 -15.27 -7.45 0.18
N ALA A 116 -16.15 -8.42 0.46
CA ALA A 116 -17.52 -8.48 -0.07
C ALA A 116 -18.44 -7.32 0.36
N GLN A 117 -18.11 -6.65 1.47
CA GLN A 117 -18.81 -5.44 1.90
C GLN A 117 -18.64 -4.29 0.89
N CYS A 118 -17.47 -4.19 0.28
CA CYS A 118 -17.12 -3.09 -0.63
C CYS A 118 -17.09 -3.50 -2.09
N HIS A 119 -16.99 -4.79 -2.41
CA HIS A 119 -16.77 -5.26 -3.76
C HIS A 119 -17.76 -6.35 -4.18
N THR A 120 -17.92 -6.46 -5.48
CA THR A 120 -18.63 -7.50 -6.22
C THR A 120 -17.64 -8.18 -7.17
N VAL A 121 -17.82 -9.47 -7.41
CA VAL A 121 -17.00 -10.26 -8.36
C VAL A 121 -17.79 -10.69 -9.59
N GLU A 122 -19.12 -10.72 -9.49
CA GLU A 122 -20.03 -11.06 -10.56
C GLU A 122 -19.95 -10.05 -11.72
N LYS A 123 -20.16 -10.53 -12.95
CA LYS A 123 -20.12 -9.73 -14.18
C LYS A 123 -21.04 -8.52 -14.16
N ASP A 124 -22.26 -8.72 -13.66
CA ASP A 124 -23.28 -7.67 -13.53
C ASP A 124 -23.39 -7.16 -12.09
N GLY A 125 -22.41 -7.50 -11.25
CA GLY A 125 -22.31 -7.01 -9.89
C GLY A 125 -21.88 -5.56 -9.90
N GLY A 126 -22.84 -4.63 -9.91
CA GLY A 126 -22.58 -3.19 -9.94
C GLY A 126 -21.63 -2.68 -8.85
N ASN A 127 -21.17 -1.44 -9.01
CA ASN A 127 -20.27 -0.78 -8.07
C ASN A 127 -20.93 -0.59 -6.70
N LYS A 128 -20.17 -0.82 -5.61
CA LYS A 128 -20.58 -0.55 -4.23
C LYS A 128 -19.73 0.61 -3.68
N ILE A 129 -19.26 0.48 -2.43
CA ILE A 129 -18.24 1.38 -1.85
C ILE A 129 -16.94 1.32 -2.68
N GLY A 130 -16.59 0.13 -3.15
CA GLY A 130 -15.51 -0.13 -4.09
C GLY A 130 -16.04 -0.50 -5.48
N PRO A 131 -15.16 -0.49 -6.50
CA PRO A 131 -15.51 -0.87 -7.87
C PRO A 131 -15.81 -2.36 -7.99
N ALA A 132 -16.55 -2.73 -9.05
CA ALA A 132 -16.71 -4.10 -9.48
C ALA A 132 -15.36 -4.74 -9.87
N LEU A 133 -15.14 -5.97 -9.44
CA LEU A 133 -13.89 -6.69 -9.65
C LEU A 133 -13.94 -7.67 -10.82
N HIS A 134 -15.07 -7.82 -11.52
CA HIS A 134 -15.12 -8.63 -12.75
C HIS A 134 -14.12 -8.12 -13.79
N GLY A 135 -13.43 -9.03 -14.48
CA GLY A 135 -12.37 -8.71 -15.45
C GLY A 135 -11.18 -7.99 -14.83
N LEU A 136 -10.74 -8.41 -13.63
CA LEU A 136 -9.66 -7.72 -12.92
C LEU A 136 -8.29 -7.94 -13.59
N TRP A 137 -7.98 -9.16 -14.04
CA TRP A 137 -6.68 -9.50 -14.60
C TRP A 137 -6.42 -8.80 -15.93
N GLY A 138 -5.26 -8.15 -16.07
CA GLY A 138 -4.87 -7.37 -17.24
C GLY A 138 -5.49 -5.97 -17.30
N ARG A 139 -6.42 -5.64 -16.39
CA ARG A 139 -7.06 -4.33 -16.35
C ARG A 139 -6.16 -3.30 -15.67
N LYS A 140 -6.13 -2.08 -16.20
CA LYS A 140 -5.41 -0.95 -15.60
C LYS A 140 -6.09 -0.43 -14.33
N THR A 141 -5.31 0.09 -13.39
CA THR A 141 -5.85 0.77 -12.20
C THR A 141 -6.77 1.93 -12.59
N GLY A 142 -7.85 2.12 -11.82
CA GLY A 142 -8.73 3.26 -12.00
C GLY A 142 -9.57 3.28 -13.28
N SER A 143 -9.81 2.14 -13.92
CA SER A 143 -10.44 2.06 -15.26
C SER A 143 -11.87 1.51 -15.30
N VAL A 144 -12.46 1.11 -14.16
CA VAL A 144 -13.85 0.62 -14.15
C VAL A 144 -14.81 1.76 -14.42
N GLU A 145 -15.69 1.54 -15.40
CA GLU A 145 -16.72 2.50 -15.77
C GLU A 145 -17.73 2.73 -14.63
N GLY A 146 -18.18 3.97 -14.48
CA GLY A 146 -19.17 4.34 -13.47
C GLY A 146 -18.65 4.33 -12.02
N TYR A 147 -17.34 4.18 -11.78
CA TYR A 147 -16.76 4.31 -10.44
C TYR A 147 -15.84 5.54 -10.30
N ALA A 148 -16.05 6.32 -9.24
CA ALA A 148 -15.28 7.54 -8.97
C ALA A 148 -13.96 7.23 -8.23
N TYR A 149 -12.92 6.88 -8.99
CA TYR A 149 -11.57 6.66 -8.44
C TYR A 149 -10.89 7.93 -7.94
N THR A 150 -9.96 7.77 -6.99
CA THR A 150 -9.01 8.83 -6.63
C THR A 150 -7.98 9.05 -7.73
N ASP A 151 -7.46 10.27 -7.82
CA ASP A 151 -6.42 10.62 -8.79
C ASP A 151 -5.18 9.75 -8.61
N ALA A 152 -4.83 9.42 -7.36
CA ALA A 152 -3.74 8.49 -7.05
C ALA A 152 -3.93 7.10 -7.69
N ASN A 153 -5.16 6.56 -7.68
CA ASN A 153 -5.44 5.25 -8.26
C ASN A 153 -5.41 5.30 -9.80
N LYS A 154 -5.93 6.39 -10.40
CA LYS A 154 -5.86 6.61 -11.85
C LYS A 154 -4.42 6.80 -12.34
N GLN A 155 -3.63 7.60 -11.63
CA GLN A 155 -2.24 7.94 -12.02
C GLN A 155 -1.25 6.79 -11.83
N LYS A 156 -1.53 5.83 -10.94
CA LYS A 156 -0.63 4.69 -10.70
C LYS A 156 -0.36 3.90 -11.99
N GLY A 157 -1.34 3.80 -12.89
CA GLY A 157 -1.18 3.30 -14.25
C GLY A 157 -0.67 1.86 -14.39
N ILE A 158 -0.76 1.04 -13.34
CA ILE A 158 -0.33 -0.36 -13.36
C ILE A 158 -1.44 -1.26 -13.88
N GLU A 159 -1.06 -2.41 -14.40
CA GLU A 159 -1.99 -3.49 -14.77
C GLU A 159 -2.08 -4.49 -13.63
N TRP A 160 -3.30 -4.92 -13.31
CA TRP A 160 -3.51 -5.93 -12.29
C TRP A 160 -3.10 -7.30 -12.82
N ASN A 161 -2.13 -7.90 -12.14
CA ASN A 161 -1.66 -9.26 -12.33
C ASN A 161 -1.43 -9.90 -10.96
N ASP A 162 -1.02 -11.17 -10.95
CA ASP A 162 -0.84 -11.90 -9.71
C ASP A 162 0.18 -11.20 -8.76
N ASP A 163 1.29 -10.65 -9.28
CA ASP A 163 2.35 -9.99 -8.48
C ASP A 163 1.94 -8.62 -7.93
N THR A 164 1.42 -7.76 -8.79
CA THR A 164 0.96 -6.42 -8.41
C THR A 164 -0.18 -6.49 -7.40
N LEU A 165 -1.08 -7.46 -7.55
CA LEU A 165 -2.17 -7.68 -6.60
C LEU A 165 -1.63 -8.25 -5.28
N PHE A 166 -0.64 -9.13 -5.31
CA PHE A 166 0.02 -9.65 -4.11
C PHE A 166 0.67 -8.54 -3.28
N GLU A 167 1.41 -7.63 -3.92
CA GLU A 167 2.01 -6.48 -3.23
C GLU A 167 0.95 -5.48 -2.74
N TYR A 168 -0.06 -5.19 -3.56
CA TYR A 168 -1.13 -4.27 -3.20
C TYR A 168 -1.92 -4.73 -1.96
N LEU A 169 -2.25 -6.03 -1.90
CA LEU A 169 -3.02 -6.60 -0.80
C LEU A 169 -2.28 -6.60 0.53
N GLU A 170 -0.95 -6.51 0.55
CA GLU A 170 -0.19 -6.42 1.80
C GLU A 170 -0.39 -5.08 2.53
N ASN A 171 -0.44 -3.99 1.76
CA ASN A 171 -0.69 -2.64 2.27
C ASN A 171 -1.15 -1.68 1.14
N PRO A 172 -2.46 -1.56 0.90
CA PRO A 172 -2.99 -0.71 -0.17
C PRO A 172 -2.59 0.76 -0.03
N LYS A 173 -2.57 1.29 1.20
CA LYS A 173 -2.23 2.68 1.48
C LYS A 173 -0.77 2.99 1.18
N LYS A 174 0.13 2.03 1.40
CA LYS A 174 1.56 2.16 1.07
C LYS A 174 1.79 2.01 -0.43
N TYR A 175 1.06 1.11 -1.08
CA TYR A 175 1.25 0.82 -2.50
C TYR A 175 0.67 1.91 -3.43
N ILE A 176 -0.50 2.46 -3.06
CA ILE A 176 -1.14 3.62 -3.71
C ILE A 176 -1.42 4.69 -2.64
N PRO A 177 -0.46 5.58 -2.35
CA PRO A 177 -0.67 6.68 -1.43
C PRO A 177 -1.82 7.58 -1.91
N GLY A 178 -2.82 7.82 -1.06
CA GLY A 178 -4.03 8.57 -1.44
C GLY A 178 -5.18 7.72 -2.00
N THR A 179 -5.11 6.39 -1.90
CA THR A 179 -6.27 5.53 -2.14
C THR A 179 -7.37 5.74 -1.10
N LYS A 180 -8.63 5.75 -1.54
CA LYS A 180 -9.82 5.79 -0.66
C LYS A 180 -10.19 4.41 -0.08
N MET A 181 -9.47 3.35 -0.46
CA MET A 181 -9.72 2.00 0.06
C MET A 181 -9.30 1.91 1.55
N ALA A 182 -10.30 1.85 2.43
CA ALA A 182 -10.10 1.69 3.88
C ALA A 182 -9.79 0.23 4.25
N PHE A 183 -8.66 -0.29 3.78
CA PHE A 183 -8.21 -1.66 4.09
C PHE A 183 -6.80 -1.65 4.70
N GLY A 184 -6.62 -2.37 5.81
CA GLY A 184 -5.35 -2.48 6.52
C GLY A 184 -4.31 -3.39 5.86
N GLY A 185 -4.74 -4.18 4.87
CA GLY A 185 -3.92 -5.17 4.18
C GLY A 185 -3.90 -6.54 4.86
N LEU A 186 -3.39 -7.54 4.14
CA LEU A 186 -3.21 -8.93 4.58
C LEU A 186 -1.71 -9.18 4.76
N LYS A 187 -1.24 -9.33 6.00
CA LYS A 187 0.20 -9.52 6.31
C LYS A 187 0.69 -10.92 5.97
N LYS A 188 -0.16 -11.93 6.09
CA LYS A 188 0.17 -13.31 5.79
C LYS A 188 0.21 -13.53 4.28
N ALA A 189 1.36 -13.94 3.75
CA ALA A 189 1.53 -14.28 2.34
C ALA A 189 0.54 -15.36 1.89
N LYS A 190 0.30 -16.37 2.74
CA LYS A 190 -0.68 -17.43 2.45
C LYS A 190 -2.08 -16.89 2.20
N ASP A 191 -2.56 -15.98 3.05
CA ASP A 191 -3.91 -15.39 2.91
C ASP A 191 -4.02 -14.57 1.61
N ARG A 192 -2.95 -13.89 1.21
CA ARG A 192 -2.89 -13.19 -0.07
C ARG A 192 -3.00 -14.16 -1.25
N ASN A 193 -2.23 -15.24 -1.23
CA ASN A 193 -2.27 -16.25 -2.29
C ASN A 193 -3.62 -16.95 -2.38
N ASP A 194 -4.22 -17.33 -1.24
CA ASP A 194 -5.57 -17.91 -1.19
C ASP A 194 -6.61 -16.93 -1.79
N LEU A 195 -6.54 -15.65 -1.42
CA LEU A 195 -7.46 -14.62 -1.94
C LEU A 195 -7.28 -14.37 -3.44
N ILE A 196 -6.04 -14.28 -3.92
CA ILE A 196 -5.73 -14.09 -5.34
C ILE A 196 -6.25 -15.28 -6.16
N ALA A 197 -6.04 -16.52 -5.68
CA ALA A 197 -6.56 -17.71 -6.34
C ALA A 197 -8.10 -17.67 -6.48
N TYR A 198 -8.80 -17.27 -5.43
CA TYR A 198 -10.27 -17.10 -5.48
C TYR A 198 -10.69 -15.99 -6.44
N LEU A 199 -10.08 -14.82 -6.36
CA LEU A 199 -10.40 -13.69 -7.24
C LEU A 199 -10.15 -14.06 -8.71
N LYS A 200 -9.08 -14.81 -9.00
CA LYS A 200 -8.73 -15.24 -10.36
C LYS A 200 -9.76 -16.17 -10.95
N ASP A 201 -10.37 -16.99 -10.10
CA ASP A 201 -11.43 -17.89 -10.48
C ASP A 201 -12.78 -17.17 -10.64
N SER A 202 -13.11 -16.29 -9.71
CA SER A 202 -14.43 -15.65 -9.60
C SER A 202 -14.61 -14.38 -10.46
N THR A 203 -13.54 -13.82 -11.02
CA THR A 203 -13.60 -12.56 -11.79
C THR A 203 -13.26 -12.74 -13.28
N LYS A 204 -13.26 -13.99 -13.76
CA LYS A 204 -13.11 -14.31 -15.18
C LYS A 204 -14.25 -13.72 -16.00
#